data_AF-A0A2V8TRA8-F1
#
_entry.id   AF-A0A2V8TRA8-F1
#
_cell.length_a   1.000
_cell.length_b   1.000
_cell.length_c   1.000
_cell.angle_alpha   90.00
_cell.angle_beta   90.00
_cell.angle_gamma   90.00
#
_symmetry.space_group_name_H-M   'P 1'
#
loop_
_entity.id
_entity.type
_entity.pdbx_description
1 polymer ?
#
loop_
_entity_poly.entity_id
_entity_poly.type
_entity_poly.pdbx_seq_one_letter_code
_entity_poly.pdbx_strand_id
1 'polypeptide(L)'
;MPAPADYKNKFLKKPPKRLAVVDQNNCSGCANSPACVTFCETVTVKDAVVDAIRYIASPDAPNNLAIIEFDKCIGCALCAEVCPWDAIAMYNFEEAWDVAPQVTVVPYSPELDVNPSPKENEAVAAAPAR
;
A
#
# COMPACT_ATOMS: atom_id res chain seq x y z
N MET A 1 -10.70 9.36 -7.58
CA MET A 1 -9.75 10.47 -7.88
C MET A 1 -9.06 10.04 -9.15
N PRO A 2 -9.02 10.83 -10.24
CA PRO A 2 -8.44 10.33 -11.49
C PRO A 2 -6.95 10.03 -11.31
N ALA A 3 -6.46 9.02 -12.03
CA ALA A 3 -5.06 8.63 -12.00
C ALA A 3 -4.14 9.85 -12.25
N PRO A 4 -3.10 10.08 -11.42
CA PRO A 4 -2.17 11.18 -11.66
C PRO A 4 -1.43 10.93 -12.98
N ALA A 5 -1.40 11.94 -13.85
CA ALA A 5 -0.73 11.88 -15.15
C ALA A 5 0.79 11.63 -15.05
N ASP A 6 1.38 11.92 -13.88
CA ASP A 6 2.81 11.76 -13.58
C ASP A 6 3.06 10.66 -12.53
N TYR A 7 2.33 9.54 -12.61
CA TYR A 7 2.57 8.40 -11.73
C TYR A 7 4.01 7.86 -11.91
N LYS A 8 4.82 8.00 -10.84
CA LYS A 8 6.24 7.65 -10.83
C LYS A 8 6.50 6.55 -9.81
N ASN A 9 6.50 5.32 -10.30
CA ASN A 9 6.88 4.19 -9.48
C ASN A 9 8.40 4.18 -9.22
N LYS A 10 8.82 3.87 -7.99
CA LYS A 10 10.24 3.82 -7.60
C LYS A 10 11.02 2.69 -8.32
N PHE A 11 10.33 1.66 -8.79
CA PHE A 11 10.91 0.48 -9.43
C PHE A 11 10.64 0.41 -10.94
N LEU A 12 9.51 0.93 -11.41
CA LEU A 12 9.09 0.84 -12.80
C LEU A 12 9.16 2.19 -13.53
N LYS A 13 9.72 2.21 -14.74
CA LYS A 13 9.77 3.40 -15.62
C LYS A 13 8.43 3.71 -16.33
N LYS A 14 7.47 2.79 -16.25
CA LYS A 14 6.14 2.90 -16.87
C LYS A 14 5.08 2.48 -15.82
N PRO A 15 3.86 3.04 -15.87
CA PRO A 15 2.79 2.60 -14.99
C PRO A 15 2.52 1.10 -15.21
N PRO A 16 2.34 0.31 -14.14
CA PRO A 16 1.94 -1.08 -14.26
C PRO A 16 0.52 -1.15 -14.84
N LYS A 17 0.22 -2.24 -15.57
CA LYS A 17 -1.12 -2.43 -16.15
C LYS A 17 -2.22 -2.54 -15.09
N ARG A 18 -1.84 -3.06 -13.91
CA ARG A 18 -2.74 -3.35 -12.80
C ARG A 18 -2.11 -2.93 -11.47
N LEU A 19 -2.93 -2.48 -10.54
CA LEU A 19 -2.56 -2.09 -9.19
C LEU A 19 -3.36 -2.92 -8.19
N ALA A 20 -2.72 -3.24 -7.07
CA ALA A 20 -3.35 -3.92 -5.96
C ALA A 20 -4.03 -2.87 -5.07
N VAL A 21 -5.30 -3.09 -4.76
CA VAL A 21 -6.11 -2.26 -3.87
C VAL A 21 -6.52 -3.12 -2.68
N VAL A 22 -6.32 -2.62 -1.47
CA VAL A 22 -6.75 -3.31 -0.24
C VAL A 22 -8.13 -2.79 0.16
N ASP A 23 -9.07 -3.71 0.30
CA ASP A 23 -10.35 -3.45 0.94
C ASP A 23 -10.17 -3.48 2.46
N GLN A 24 -10.30 -2.32 3.09
CA GLN A 24 -10.13 -2.18 4.53
C GLN A 24 -11.30 -2.72 5.35
N ASN A 25 -12.48 -2.89 4.74
CA ASN A 25 -13.61 -3.51 5.43
C ASN A 25 -13.38 -5.00 5.63
N ASN A 26 -12.67 -5.64 4.69
CA ASN A 26 -12.38 -7.07 4.72
C ASN A 26 -10.97 -7.39 5.23
N CYS A 27 -10.11 -6.38 5.41
CA CYS A 27 -8.76 -6.54 5.91
C CYS A 27 -8.76 -6.71 7.43
N SER A 28 -8.46 -7.92 7.90
CA SER A 28 -8.37 -8.23 9.35
C SER A 28 -7.01 -7.92 9.97
N GLY A 29 -6.04 -7.48 9.17
CA GLY A 29 -4.69 -7.15 9.66
C GLY A 29 -3.82 -8.34 10.08
N CYS A 30 -4.34 -9.58 9.98
CA CYS A 30 -3.67 -10.85 10.29
C CYS A 30 -2.74 -10.78 11.51
N ALA A 31 -3.18 -10.13 12.60
CA ALA A 31 -2.43 -9.97 13.86
C ALA A 31 -0.95 -9.54 13.68
N ASN A 32 -0.70 -8.54 12.83
CA ASN A 32 0.64 -7.97 12.57
C ASN A 32 1.63 -8.89 11.82
N SER A 33 1.15 -9.94 11.16
CA SER A 33 1.95 -10.80 10.28
C SER A 33 1.21 -11.11 8.97
N PRO A 34 1.30 -10.28 7.92
CA PRO A 34 0.33 -10.36 6.82
C PRO A 34 1.20 -11.29 5.93
N ALA A 35 0.59 -12.36 5.45
CA ALA A 35 1.19 -13.09 4.34
C ALA A 35 1.47 -12.15 3.15
N CYS A 36 0.62 -11.15 2.90
CA CYS A 36 0.80 -10.21 1.80
C CYS A 36 2.11 -9.40 1.83
N VAL A 37 2.66 -9.04 3.00
CA VAL A 37 3.96 -8.34 3.10
C VAL A 37 5.10 -9.32 2.87
N THR A 38 5.05 -10.52 3.48
CA THR A 38 6.09 -11.53 3.33
C THR A 38 6.32 -11.95 1.87
N PHE A 39 5.24 -12.00 1.07
CA PHE A 39 5.29 -12.38 -0.33
C PHE A 39 5.37 -11.20 -1.30
N CYS A 40 5.52 -9.97 -0.79
CA CYS A 40 5.66 -8.81 -1.65
C CYS A 40 7.06 -8.79 -2.29
N GLU A 41 7.14 -9.10 -3.59
CA GLU A 41 8.40 -9.11 -4.34
C GLU A 41 9.18 -7.80 -4.23
N THR A 42 8.53 -6.66 -3.94
CA THR A 42 9.23 -5.39 -3.72
C THR A 42 10.24 -5.45 -2.56
N VAL A 43 10.00 -6.31 -1.55
CA VAL A 43 10.92 -6.59 -0.44
C VAL A 43 12.16 -7.36 -0.94
N THR A 44 12.00 -8.20 -1.96
CA THR A 44 13.06 -9.08 -2.49
C THR A 44 13.96 -8.43 -3.54
N VAL A 45 13.54 -7.32 -4.16
CA VAL A 45 14.22 -6.75 -5.34
C VAL A 45 15.50 -5.97 -4.99
N LYS A 46 15.71 -5.49 -3.74
CA LYS A 46 16.85 -4.59 -3.41
C LYS A 46 17.43 -4.64 -1.97
N ASP A 47 17.23 -5.70 -1.17
CA ASP A 47 17.81 -5.79 0.19
C ASP A 47 17.42 -4.65 1.16
N ALA A 48 16.45 -3.81 0.77
CA ALA A 48 15.89 -2.74 1.56
C ALA A 48 14.45 -3.11 1.92
N VAL A 49 14.03 -2.80 3.14
CA VAL A 49 12.65 -2.96 3.61
C VAL A 49 11.78 -1.89 2.93
N VAL A 50 11.48 -2.11 1.65
CA VAL A 50 10.58 -1.28 0.85
C VAL A 50 9.27 -2.03 0.68
N ASP A 51 8.49 -2.05 1.76
CA ASP A 51 7.16 -2.63 1.71
C ASP A 51 6.27 -1.70 0.86
N ALA A 52 5.75 -2.26 -0.24
CA ALA A 52 4.63 -1.64 -0.95
C ALA A 52 3.33 -1.74 -0.14
N ILE A 53 3.30 -2.58 0.89
CA ILE A 53 2.17 -2.71 1.81
C ILE A 53 2.60 -2.15 3.16
N ARG A 54 1.93 -1.10 3.64
CA ARG A 54 2.16 -0.53 4.96
C ARG A 54 1.02 -0.88 5.89
N TYR A 55 1.27 -0.71 7.18
CA TYR A 55 0.29 -0.94 8.22
C TYR A 55 -0.10 0.35 8.88
N ILE A 56 -1.41 0.56 8.99
CA ILE A 56 -2.00 1.69 9.67
C ILE A 56 -2.84 1.23 10.87
N ALA A 57 -2.65 1.87 12.01
CA ALA A 57 -3.57 1.73 13.14
C ALA A 57 -4.78 2.64 12.89
N SER A 58 -5.98 2.06 12.79
CA SER A 58 -7.22 2.85 12.78
C SER A 58 -7.81 2.89 14.20
N PRO A 59 -8.27 4.04 14.70
CA PRO A 59 -9.00 4.08 15.97
C PRO A 59 -10.36 3.37 15.91
N ASP A 60 -10.89 3.14 14.70
CA ASP A 60 -12.19 2.50 14.47
C ASP A 60 -12.09 0.97 14.41
N ALA A 61 -10.90 0.43 14.11
CA ALA A 61 -10.66 -1.00 14.01
C ALA A 61 -9.70 -1.48 15.12
N PRO A 62 -10.00 -2.57 15.83
CA PRO A 62 -9.10 -3.10 16.86
C PRO A 62 -7.80 -3.68 16.31
N ASN A 63 -7.65 -3.77 14.98
CA ASN A 63 -6.52 -4.38 14.29
C ASN A 63 -5.86 -3.39 13.32
N ASN A 64 -4.57 -3.58 13.06
CA ASN A 64 -3.83 -2.77 12.09
C ASN A 64 -4.25 -3.14 10.66
N LEU A 65 -4.64 -2.15 9.86
CA LEU A 65 -5.09 -2.35 8.48
C LEU A 65 -3.91 -2.26 7.53
N ALA A 66 -3.92 -3.07 6.48
CA ALA A 66 -2.95 -3.00 5.41
C ALA A 66 -3.37 -1.94 4.38
N ILE A 67 -2.42 -1.13 3.92
CA ILE A 67 -2.57 -0.16 2.83
C ILE A 67 -1.49 -0.40 1.78
N ILE A 68 -1.79 -0.12 0.52
CA ILE A 68 -0.81 -0.29 -0.56
C ILE A 68 -0.33 1.08 -1.06
N GLU A 69 0.99 1.24 -1.04
CA GLU A 69 1.69 2.34 -1.66
C GLU A 69 1.76 2.10 -3.17
N PHE A 70 0.90 2.78 -3.90
CA PHE A 70 0.85 2.64 -5.36
C PHE A 70 2.20 2.96 -5.99
N ASP A 71 2.99 3.92 -5.48
CA ASP A 71 4.34 4.26 -5.98
C ASP A 71 5.39 3.13 -5.85
N LYS A 72 5.13 2.11 -5.05
CA LYS A 72 6.01 0.94 -4.89
C LYS A 72 5.41 -0.31 -5.51
N CYS A 73 4.09 -0.40 -5.63
CA CYS A 73 3.40 -1.55 -6.18
C CYS A 73 3.76 -1.78 -7.67
N ILE A 74 4.28 -2.96 -7.99
CA ILE A 74 4.63 -3.33 -9.38
C ILE A 74 3.50 -4.07 -10.11
N GLY A 75 2.39 -4.35 -9.44
CA GLY A 75 1.25 -5.07 -10.03
C GLY A 75 1.47 -6.58 -10.23
N CYS A 76 2.36 -7.21 -9.45
CA CYS A 76 2.66 -8.66 -9.57
C CYS A 76 1.48 -9.56 -9.19
N ALA A 77 0.57 -9.09 -8.32
CA ALA A 77 -0.62 -9.80 -7.81
C ALA A 77 -0.39 -10.89 -6.75
N LEU A 78 0.84 -11.14 -6.32
CA LEU A 78 1.15 -12.15 -5.31
C LEU A 78 0.48 -11.89 -3.96
N CYS A 79 0.35 -10.61 -3.57
CA CYS A 79 -0.31 -10.22 -2.34
C CYS A 79 -1.82 -10.58 -2.33
N ALA A 80 -2.48 -10.55 -3.50
CA ALA A 80 -3.86 -10.97 -3.65
C ALA A 80 -3.99 -12.48 -3.51
N GLU A 81 -3.13 -13.25 -4.19
CA GLU A 81 -3.16 -14.71 -4.16
C GLU A 81 -2.91 -15.30 -2.75
N VAL A 82 -2.10 -14.63 -1.93
CA VAL A 82 -1.79 -15.10 -0.58
C VAL A 82 -2.78 -14.61 0.48
N CYS A 83 -3.71 -13.71 0.14
CA CYS A 83 -4.65 -13.17 1.10
C CYS A 83 -5.76 -14.20 1.39
N PRO A 84 -5.87 -14.78 2.61
CA PRO A 84 -6.92 -15.76 2.90
C PRO A 84 -8.31 -15.13 3.00
N TRP A 85 -8.36 -13.81 3.22
CA TRP A 85 -9.58 -13.04 3.33
C TRP A 85 -10.04 -12.48 1.98
N ASP A 86 -9.27 -12.65 0.90
CA ASP A 86 -9.56 -11.99 -0.38
C ASP A 86 -9.73 -10.46 -0.24
N ALA A 87 -9.06 -9.87 0.75
CA ALA A 87 -9.14 -8.45 1.05
C ALA A 87 -8.31 -7.59 0.09
N ILE A 88 -7.54 -8.20 -0.82
CA ILE A 88 -6.68 -7.50 -1.77
C ILE A 88 -7.14 -7.86 -3.17
N ALA A 89 -7.64 -6.87 -3.90
CA ALA A 89 -8.12 -7.05 -5.27
C ALA A 89 -7.20 -6.33 -6.27
N MET A 90 -7.06 -6.93 -7.45
CA MET A 90 -6.27 -6.37 -8.54
C MET A 90 -7.18 -5.64 -9.51
N TYR A 91 -6.96 -4.34 -9.68
CA TYR A 91 -7.69 -3.52 -10.64
C TYR A 91 -6.74 -3.01 -11.72
N ASN A 92 -7.26 -2.65 -12.89
CA ASN A 92 -6.45 -1.96 -13.90
C ASN A 92 -5.99 -0.60 -13.36
N PHE A 93 -4.93 -0.03 -13.94
CA PHE A 93 -4.35 1.22 -13.48
C PHE A 93 -5.40 2.31 -13.26
N GLU A 94 -6.23 2.62 -14.25
CA GLU A 94 -7.30 3.62 -14.14
C GLU A 94 -8.38 3.23 -13.12
N GLU A 95 -8.90 2.00 -13.19
CA GLU A 95 -9.96 1.50 -12.31
C GLU A 95 -9.54 1.50 -10.83
N ALA A 96 -8.28 1.18 -10.54
CA ALA A 96 -7.74 1.16 -9.19
C ALA A 96 -7.89 2.54 -8.50
N TRP A 97 -7.75 3.64 -9.24
CA TRP A 97 -7.88 4.99 -8.69
C TRP A 97 -9.33 5.41 -8.44
N ASP A 98 -10.28 4.79 -9.13
CA ASP A 98 -11.71 4.97 -8.90
C ASP A 98 -12.22 4.12 -7.74
N VAL A 99 -11.69 2.90 -7.58
CA VAL A 99 -12.09 1.95 -6.53
C VAL A 99 -11.36 2.21 -5.21
N ALA A 100 -10.07 2.54 -5.22
CA ALA A 100 -9.27 2.78 -4.01
C ALA A 100 -9.96 3.71 -2.98
N PRO A 101 -10.48 4.91 -3.32
CA PRO A 101 -11.14 5.76 -2.32
C PRO A 101 -12.46 5.18 -1.78
N GLN A 102 -13.05 4.19 -2.44
CA GLN A 102 -14.30 3.57 -2.01
C GLN A 102 -14.05 2.45 -0.97
N VAL A 103 -12.96 1.71 -1.13
CA VAL A 103 -12.65 0.53 -0.30
C VAL A 103 -11.57 0.80 0.75
N THR A 104 -10.77 1.86 0.58
CA THR A 104 -9.72 2.29 1.50
C THR A 104 -10.33 3.28 2.49
N VAL A 105 -10.89 2.79 3.60
CA VAL A 105 -11.60 3.60 4.61
C VAL A 105 -10.69 4.64 5.29
N VAL A 106 -9.44 4.27 5.50
CA VAL A 106 -8.41 5.09 6.15
C VAL A 106 -7.30 5.36 5.12
N PRO A 107 -7.17 6.60 4.63
CA PRO A 107 -6.06 6.96 3.76
C PRO A 107 -4.73 6.90 4.53
N TYR A 108 -3.63 6.68 3.80
CA TYR A 108 -2.30 6.70 4.40
C TYR A 108 -2.03 8.05 5.09
N SER A 109 -1.72 8.01 6.39
CA SER A 109 -1.17 9.13 7.14
C SER A 109 0.06 8.64 7.92
N PRO A 110 1.18 9.40 7.93
CA PRO A 110 2.39 9.04 8.66
C PRO A 110 2.17 8.91 10.17
N GLU A 111 1.13 9.53 10.72
CA GLU A 111 0.79 9.45 12.15
C GLU A 111 0.16 8.10 12.54
N LEU A 112 -0.41 7.38 11.57
CA LEU A 112 -1.06 6.08 11.77
C LEU A 112 -0.16 4.91 11.35
N ASP A 113 0.97 5.19 10.71
CA ASP A 113 1.91 4.17 10.22
C ASP A 113 2.61 3.47 11.38
N VAL A 114 2.32 2.18 11.58
CA VAL A 114 2.91 1.35 12.64
C VAL A 114 4.08 0.49 12.16
N ASN A 115 4.46 0.61 10.87
CA ASN A 115 5.56 -0.15 10.31
C ASN A 115 6.91 0.35 10.88
N PRO A 116 7.84 -0.52 11.32
CA PRO A 116 9.19 -0.09 11.69
C PRO A 116 9.86 0.63 10.52
N SER A 117 9.93 1.96 10.61
CA SER A 117 10.68 2.75 9.65
C SER A 117 12.17 2.41 9.78
N PRO A 118 12.84 1.93 8.72
CA PRO A 118 14.30 1.94 8.71
C PRO A 118 14.72 3.40 8.84
N LYS A 119 15.40 3.73 9.94
CA LYS A 119 16.02 5.03 10.14
C LYS A 119 17.05 5.22 9.03
N GLU A 120 16.71 5.93 7.96
CA GLU A 120 17.71 6.62 7.16
C GLU A 120 17.12 7.86 6.48
N ASN A 121 17.34 8.97 7.18
CA ASN A 121 17.41 10.35 6.74
C ASN A 121 16.15 11.05 6.19
N GLU A 122 15.81 12.14 6.86
CA GLU A 122 15.04 13.28 6.37
C GLU A 122 15.27 13.56 4.88
N ALA A 123 14.19 13.46 4.09
CA ALA A 123 13.79 14.43 3.08
C ALA A 123 12.63 13.83 2.27
N VAL A 124 11.43 14.40 2.37
CA VAL A 124 10.95 15.40 1.40
C VAL A 124 9.69 16.02 1.98
N ALA A 125 9.79 17.34 2.17
CA ALA A 125 8.78 18.22 2.69
C ALA A 125 7.52 18.30 1.82
N ALA A 126 6.41 18.66 2.44
CA ALA A 126 5.72 19.89 2.08
C ALA A 126 4.85 20.36 3.26
N ALA A 127 5.25 21.51 3.81
CA ALA A 127 4.50 22.31 4.78
C ALA A 127 3.12 22.73 4.25
N PRO A 128 2.26 23.35 5.09
CA PRO A 128 2.16 24.80 4.92
C PRO A 128 1.95 25.62 6.21
N ALA A 129 2.25 26.92 6.04
CA ALA A 129 1.89 28.09 6.88
C ALA A 129 2.67 28.22 8.20
N ARG A 130 3.44 29.29 8.45
CA ARG A 130 3.17 30.71 8.21
C ARG A 130 4.46 31.53 8.31
#